data_AF-A0A2I0I139-F1
#
_entry.id   AF-A0A2I0I139-F1
#
_cell.length_a   1.000
_cell.length_b   1.000
_cell.length_c   1.000
_cell.angle_alpha   90.00
_cell.angle_beta   90.00
_cell.angle_gamma   90.00
#
_symmetry.space_group_name_H-M   'P 1'
#
loop_
_entity.id
_entity.type
_entity.pdbx_description
1 polymer ?
#
loop_
_entity_poly.entity_id
_entity_poly.type
_entity_poly.pdbx_seq_one_letter_code
_entity_poly.pdbx_strand_id
1 'polypeptide(L)'
;MDYSAAQSQGSISSISTSNQTLYQHGGLGPSGTPESVNHGLLLWNQTRQHWLSNKKNKTRPRQVREPKLSWNVTYESLLGSNKPFPQPVPLSEMVDFLVNVWEQEGMYD
;
A
#
# COMPACT_ATOMS: atom_id res chain seq x y z
N MET A 1 6.47 10.34 -48.16
CA MET A 1 6.74 10.11 -46.72
C MET A 1 6.25 11.34 -45.98
N ASP A 2 4.98 11.27 -45.65
CA ASP A 2 4.17 12.23 -44.92
C ASP A 2 4.36 11.99 -43.42
N TYR A 3 4.90 12.98 -42.70
CA TYR A 3 4.97 12.98 -41.24
C TYR A 3 3.86 13.90 -40.72
N SER A 4 2.68 13.34 -40.48
CA SER A 4 1.62 14.03 -39.77
C SER A 4 1.94 14.01 -38.27
N ALA A 5 2.54 15.09 -37.77
CA ALA A 5 2.73 15.31 -36.34
C ALA A 5 1.37 15.60 -35.69
N ALA A 6 0.84 14.62 -34.95
CA ALA A 6 -0.33 14.80 -34.11
C ALA A 6 -0.01 15.83 -33.00
N GLN A 7 -0.52 17.05 -33.15
CA GLN A 7 -0.56 18.03 -32.06
C GLN A 7 -1.54 17.55 -31.00
N SER A 8 -1.02 16.94 -29.93
CA SER A 8 -1.77 16.67 -28.71
C SER A 8 -2.04 18.02 -28.01
N GLN A 9 -3.28 18.50 -28.11
CA GLN A 9 -3.79 19.60 -27.29
C GLN A 9 -3.93 19.08 -25.85
N GLY A 10 -2.84 19.16 -25.08
CA GLY A 10 -2.82 18.89 -23.65
C GLY A 10 -3.49 20.02 -22.87
N SER A 11 -4.81 20.02 -22.82
CA SER A 11 -5.57 20.86 -21.88
C SER A 11 -5.47 20.25 -20.49
N ILE A 12 -4.47 20.68 -19.71
CA ILE A 12 -4.42 20.44 -18.26
C ILE A 12 -5.40 21.40 -17.58
N SER A 13 -6.64 20.94 -17.41
CA SER A 13 -7.56 21.59 -16.48
C SER A 13 -7.16 21.23 -15.05
N SER A 14 -6.75 22.24 -14.29
CA SER A 14 -6.44 22.17 -12.87
C SER A 14 -7.63 21.65 -12.07
N ILE A 15 -7.51 20.45 -11.50
CA ILE A 15 -8.48 19.96 -10.50
C ILE A 15 -8.19 20.72 -9.20
N SER A 16 -8.81 21.88 -9.05
CA SER A 16 -8.98 22.53 -7.76
C SER A 16 -10.21 21.91 -7.11
N THR A 17 -10.01 20.92 -6.23
CA THR A 17 -11.06 20.49 -5.30
C THR A 17 -11.20 21.57 -4.24
N SER A 18 -11.84 22.68 -4.59
CA SER A 18 -12.26 23.68 -3.63
C SER A 18 -13.75 23.48 -3.39
N ASN A 19 -14.05 23.10 -2.16
CA ASN A 19 -15.37 22.90 -1.57
C ASN A 19 -16.40 23.92 -2.09
N GLN A 20 -17.28 23.53 -3.01
CA GLN A 20 -18.46 24.34 -3.36
C GLN A 20 -19.66 23.86 -2.58
N THR A 21 -19.68 24.24 -1.31
CA THR A 21 -20.93 24.65 -0.67
C THR A 21 -21.35 26.00 -1.26
N LEU A 22 -22.66 26.14 -1.51
CA LEU A 22 -23.44 27.38 -1.45
C LEU A 22 -23.94 28.03 -2.78
N TYR A 23 -25.23 27.80 -3.06
CA TYR A 23 -26.26 28.71 -3.63
C TYR A 23 -26.30 29.03 -5.14
N GLN A 24 -27.35 28.48 -5.77
CA GLN A 24 -28.51 29.19 -6.35
C GLN A 24 -28.24 30.33 -7.39
N HIS A 25 -28.43 30.03 -8.68
CA HIS A 25 -29.05 30.99 -9.62
C HIS A 25 -29.74 30.24 -10.77
N GLY A 26 -31.00 30.59 -11.04
CA GLY A 26 -31.84 29.98 -12.05
C GLY A 26 -31.51 30.38 -13.49
N GLY A 27 -32.08 29.61 -14.44
CA GLY A 27 -32.16 29.97 -15.85
C GLY A 27 -32.04 28.77 -16.81
N LEU A 28 -33.16 28.42 -17.46
CA LEU A 28 -33.40 27.69 -18.73
C LEU A 28 -32.36 26.68 -19.30
N GLY A 29 -32.84 25.49 -19.70
CA GLY A 29 -32.09 24.25 -20.06
C GLY A 29 -31.27 24.24 -21.38
N PRO A 30 -31.01 23.09 -22.06
CA PRO A 30 -31.40 21.68 -21.85
C PRO A 30 -30.17 20.74 -21.59
N SER A 31 -30.43 19.48 -21.24
CA SER A 31 -29.41 18.40 -21.30
C SER A 31 -28.22 18.49 -20.33
N GLY A 32 -28.48 18.46 -19.03
CA GLY A 32 -27.48 18.03 -18.06
C GLY A 32 -27.66 16.55 -17.82
N THR A 33 -26.94 15.70 -18.55
CA THR A 33 -26.81 14.29 -18.15
C THR A 33 -26.34 14.26 -16.69
N PRO A 34 -27.01 13.56 -15.77
CA PRO A 34 -26.49 13.44 -14.41
C PRO A 34 -25.10 12.84 -14.55
N GLU A 35 -24.09 13.60 -14.16
CA GLU A 35 -22.71 13.17 -14.21
C GLU A 35 -22.64 11.84 -13.47
N SER A 36 -22.41 10.75 -14.21
CA SER A 36 -22.43 9.42 -13.64
C SER A 36 -21.18 9.28 -12.78
N VAL A 37 -21.32 9.62 -11.50
CA VAL A 37 -20.23 9.57 -10.54
C VAL A 37 -19.77 8.12 -10.43
N ASN A 38 -18.50 7.84 -10.71
CA ASN A 38 -17.94 6.51 -10.50
C ASN A 38 -17.74 6.26 -9.00
N HIS A 39 -18.75 5.66 -8.38
CA HIS A 39 -18.75 5.39 -6.93
C HIS A 39 -17.63 4.43 -6.51
N GLY A 40 -17.23 3.49 -7.38
CA GLY A 40 -16.13 2.57 -7.13
C GLY A 40 -14.76 3.27 -7.09
N LEU A 41 -14.52 4.19 -8.01
CA LEU A 41 -13.31 5.01 -8.03
C LEU A 41 -13.23 5.91 -6.80
N LEU A 42 -14.36 6.50 -6.39
CA LEU A 42 -14.43 7.34 -5.19
C LEU A 42 -14.08 6.52 -3.94
N LEU A 43 -14.69 5.34 -3.78
CA LEU A 43 -14.42 4.44 -2.66
C LEU A 43 -12.96 3.99 -2.63
N TRP A 44 -12.40 3.59 -3.78
CA TRP A 44 -10.99 3.19 -3.87
C TRP A 44 -10.03 4.32 -3.45
N ASN A 45 -10.28 5.54 -3.92
CA ASN A 45 -9.48 6.70 -3.56
C ASN A 45 -9.55 6.98 -2.05
N GLN A 46 -10.74 6.91 -1.44
CA GLN A 46 -10.92 7.06 0.00
C GLN A 46 -10.15 6.00 0.78
N THR A 47 -10.32 4.72 0.42
CA THR A 47 -9.61 3.60 1.08
C THR A 47 -8.10 3.75 0.96
N ARG A 48 -7.59 4.12 -0.21
CA ARG A 48 -6.15 4.36 -0.43
C ARG A 48 -5.61 5.48 0.45
N GLN A 49 -6.33 6.59 0.58
CA GLN A 49 -5.93 7.70 1.45
C GLN A 49 -5.89 7.29 2.92
N HIS A 50 -6.84 6.46 3.38
CA HIS A 50 -6.79 5.88 4.72
C HIS A 50 -5.57 4.99 4.92
N TRP A 51 -5.24 4.11 3.95
CA TRP A 51 -4.02 3.28 4.00
C TRP A 51 -2.73 4.09 4.06
N LEU A 52 -2.61 5.15 3.26
CA LEU A 52 -1.45 6.05 3.25
C LEU A 52 -1.35 6.85 4.54
N SER A 53 -2.48 7.31 5.08
CA SER A 53 -2.52 8.03 6.36
C SER A 53 -2.14 7.13 7.53
N ASN A 54 -2.52 5.85 7.50
CA ASN A 54 -2.17 4.87 8.52
C ASN A 54 -0.70 4.41 8.47
N LYS A 55 0.02 4.69 7.37
CA LYS A 55 1.43 4.35 7.20
C LYS A 55 2.39 5.32 7.88
N LYS A 56 1.89 6.47 8.37
CA LYS A 56 2.68 7.46 9.14
C LYS A 56 2.91 7.01 10.59
N ASN A 57 2.35 5.88 11.01
CA ASN A 57 2.49 5.34 12.34
C ASN A 57 3.77 4.49 12.42
N LYS A 58 4.84 5.09 12.94
CA LYS A 58 6.04 4.44 13.50
C LYS A 58 7.01 3.79 12.50
N THR A 59 7.70 4.61 11.70
CA THR A 59 9.16 4.47 11.63
C THR A 59 9.73 4.88 12.99
N ARG A 60 9.55 4.03 14.01
CA ARG A 60 10.47 4.11 15.16
C ARG A 60 11.84 3.80 14.58
N PRO A 61 12.91 4.55 14.94
CA PRO A 61 14.25 4.08 14.65
C PRO A 61 14.33 2.63 15.08
N ARG A 62 14.98 1.79 14.27
CA ARG A 62 15.25 0.36 14.53
C ARG A 62 15.95 0.29 15.90
N GLN A 63 15.17 0.31 16.98
CA GLN A 63 15.65 -0.03 18.30
C GLN A 63 16.17 -1.43 18.11
N VAL A 64 17.45 -1.63 18.43
CA VAL A 64 18.06 -2.95 18.54
C VAL A 64 17.24 -3.67 19.61
N ARG A 65 16.15 -4.30 19.17
CA ARG A 65 15.27 -5.08 20.00
C ARG A 65 15.99 -6.41 20.18
N GLU A 66 15.96 -6.93 21.39
CA GLU A 66 16.49 -8.26 21.64
C GLU A 66 15.84 -9.26 20.66
N PRO A 67 16.63 -10.15 20.05
CA PRO A 67 16.11 -11.19 19.18
C PRO A 67 14.97 -11.92 19.87
N LYS A 68 13.83 -12.03 19.19
CA LYS A 68 12.67 -12.76 19.72
C LYS A 68 12.81 -14.25 19.52
N LEU A 69 13.57 -14.64 18.50
CA LEU A 69 13.96 -16.01 18.28
C LEU A 69 15.16 -16.32 19.16
N SER A 70 15.06 -17.40 19.95
CA SER A 70 16.23 -17.91 20.66
C SER A 70 17.21 -18.50 19.64
N TRP A 71 18.51 -18.31 19.90
CA TRP A 71 19.57 -18.88 19.06
C TRP A 71 19.53 -20.42 18.98
N ASN A 72 18.89 -21.06 19.96
CA ASN A 72 18.80 -22.51 20.09
C ASN A 72 17.42 -23.06 19.65
N VAL A 73 16.67 -22.30 18.85
CA VAL A 73 15.40 -22.77 18.29
C VAL A 73 15.67 -23.65 17.07
N THR A 74 14.97 -24.79 16.96
CA THR A 74 15.05 -25.65 15.78
C THR A 74 13.94 -25.31 14.80
N TYR A 75 14.15 -25.64 13.51
CA TYR A 75 13.13 -25.45 12.47
C TYR A 75 11.80 -26.11 12.86
N GLU A 76 11.85 -27.37 13.31
CA GLU A 76 10.66 -28.11 13.76
C GLU A 76 9.95 -27.44 14.94
N SER A 77 10.70 -26.91 15.91
CA SER A 77 10.11 -26.20 17.05
C SER A 77 9.45 -24.88 16.66
N LEU A 78 9.95 -24.22 15.59
CA LEU A 78 9.51 -22.89 15.18
C LEU A 78 8.39 -22.95 14.14
N LEU A 79 8.51 -23.85 13.17
CA LEU A 79 7.71 -23.93 11.94
C LEU A 79 7.03 -25.29 11.74
N GLY A 80 7.24 -26.26 12.63
CA GLY A 80 6.53 -27.55 12.62
C GLY A 80 5.03 -27.45 12.96
N SER A 81 4.53 -26.26 13.32
CA SER A 81 3.10 -26.02 13.53
C SER A 81 2.65 -24.69 12.92
N ASN A 82 1.39 -24.61 12.51
CA ASN A 82 0.76 -23.37 12.01
C ASN A 82 0.19 -22.49 13.14
N LYS A 83 0.60 -22.71 14.39
CA LYS A 83 0.14 -21.89 15.51
C LYS A 83 0.78 -20.50 15.43
N PRO A 84 0.06 -19.41 15.72
CA PRO A 84 0.64 -18.08 15.75
C PRO A 84 1.77 -17.98 16.79
N PHE A 85 2.81 -17.19 16.47
CA PHE A 85 3.86 -16.91 17.43
C PHE A 85 3.31 -16.17 18.66
N PRO A 86 3.81 -16.46 19.88
CA PRO A 86 3.40 -15.76 21.10
C PRO A 86 3.63 -14.24 21.03
N GLN A 87 4.62 -13.82 20.24
CA GLN A 87 4.91 -12.42 19.96
C GLN A 87 5.22 -12.24 18.47
N PRO A 88 4.91 -11.08 17.85
CA PRO A 88 5.21 -10.84 16.44
C PRO A 88 6.71 -10.90 16.17
N VAL A 89 7.18 -11.85 15.37
CA VAL A 89 8.60 -11.97 14.99
C VAL A 89 8.89 -10.99 13.85
N PRO A 90 9.92 -10.12 13.96
CA PRO A 90 10.34 -9.29 12.83
C PRO A 90 10.76 -10.14 11.65
N LEU A 91 10.36 -9.73 10.44
CA LEU A 91 10.63 -10.50 9.23
C LEU A 91 12.14 -10.76 9.03
N SER A 92 12.99 -9.77 9.34
CA SER A 92 14.44 -9.94 9.23
C SER A 92 14.96 -11.07 10.11
N GLU A 93 14.47 -11.20 11.36
CA GLU A 93 14.90 -12.29 12.26
C GLU A 93 14.51 -13.66 11.72
N MET A 94 13.32 -13.78 11.10
CA MET A 94 12.89 -15.03 10.49
C MET A 94 13.74 -15.39 9.26
N VAL A 95 14.10 -14.39 8.44
CA VAL A 95 14.98 -14.59 7.28
C VAL A 95 16.37 -15.03 7.74
N ASP A 96 16.96 -14.32 8.71
CA ASP A 96 18.28 -14.65 9.25
C ASP A 96 18.31 -16.08 9.83
N PHE A 97 17.24 -16.48 10.55
CA PHE A 97 17.08 -17.85 11.05
C PHE A 97 17.05 -18.89 9.92
N LEU A 98 16.24 -18.67 8.89
CA LEU A 98 16.09 -19.62 7.78
C LEU A 98 17.38 -19.80 6.98
N VAL A 99 18.11 -18.70 6.74
CA VAL A 99 19.41 -18.74 6.08
C VAL A 99 20.37 -19.64 6.86
N ASN A 100 20.46 -19.46 8.18
CA ASN A 100 21.31 -20.30 9.03
C ASN A 100 20.93 -21.80 8.97
N VAL A 101 19.64 -22.12 8.92
CA VAL A 101 19.16 -23.51 8.81
C VAL A 101 19.55 -24.10 7.45
N TRP A 102 19.36 -23.37 6.35
CA TRP A 102 19.70 -23.85 5.01
C TRP A 102 21.20 -24.04 4.81
N GLU A 103 22.02 -23.15 5.37
CA GLU A 103 23.48 -23.31 5.38
C GLU A 103 23.91 -24.55 6.17
N GLN A 104 23.29 -24.83 7.33
CA GLN A 104 23.59 -26.03 8.12
C GLN A 104 23.18 -27.33 7.43
N GLU A 105 22.10 -27.31 6.64
CA GLU A 105 21.60 -28.46 5.88
C GLU A 105 22.38 -28.67 4.55
N GLY A 106 23.29 -27.77 4.18
CA GLY A 106 24.08 -27.87 2.95
C GLY A 106 23.26 -27.60 1.68
N MET A 107 22.18 -26.82 1.75
CA MET A 107 21.30 -26.54 0.59
C MET A 107 21.97 -25.70 -0.51
N TYR A 108 23.18 -25.18 -0.24
CA TYR A 108 23.94 -24.32 -1.14
C TYR A 108 25.26 -24.95 -1.63
N ASP A 109 25.57 -26.18 -1.21
CA ASP A 109 26.76 -26.96 -1.65
C ASP A 109 26.44 -27.85 -2.86
#